data_AF-A0A836XL19-F1
#
_entry.id   AF-A0A836XL19-F1
#
_cell.length_a   1.000
_cell.length_b   1.000
_cell.length_c   1.000
_cell.angle_alpha   90.00
_cell.angle_beta   90.00
_cell.angle_gamma   90.00
#
_symmetry.space_group_name_H-M   'P 1'
#
loop_
_entity.id
_entity.type
_entity.pdbx_description
1 polymer ?
#
loop_
_entity_poly.entity_id
_entity_poly.type
_entity_poly.pdbx_seq_one_letter_code
_entity_poly.pdbx_strand_id
1 'polypeptide(L)' 'MKQGTLFIISAPSGAGKTSLVGEILSRSDNIQASVSHTTRERRSGEEDGVNYHFVNQSEFLKMIADDS' A
#
# COMPACT_ATOMS: atom_id res chain seq x y z
N MET A 1 -10.13 24.36 1.05
CA MET A 1 -9.18 23.25 1.24
C MET A 1 -8.38 23.07 -0.03
N LYS A 2 -7.05 22.86 0.03
CA LYS A 2 -6.28 22.51 -1.18
C LYS A 2 -6.40 20.99 -1.39
N GLN A 3 -6.69 20.59 -2.63
CA GLN A 3 -6.71 19.18 -3.01
C GLN A 3 -5.28 18.64 -3.06
N GLY A 4 -5.03 17.49 -2.45
CA GLY A 4 -3.75 16.80 -2.54
C GLY A 4 -3.49 16.27 -3.96
N THR A 5 -2.22 16.03 -4.29
CA THR A 5 -1.85 15.41 -5.57
C THR A 5 -1.74 13.90 -5.39
N LEU A 6 -2.48 13.14 -6.21
CA LEU A 6 -2.37 11.68 -6.25
C LEU A 6 -1.27 11.28 -7.24
N PHE A 7 -0.32 10.47 -6.79
CA PHE A 7 0.72 9.89 -7.62
C PHE A 7 0.49 8.39 -7.78
N ILE A 8 0.65 7.88 -9.02
CA ILE A 8 0.64 6.44 -9.31
C ILE A 8 2.01 6.07 -9.84
N ILE A 9 2.68 5.14 -9.15
CA ILE A 9 3.99 4.61 -9.55
C ILE A 9 3.80 3.13 -9.88
N SER A 10 4.02 2.76 -11.14
CA SER A 10 3.95 1.38 -11.61
C SER A 10 5.31 0.92 -12.13
N ALA A 11 5.70 -0.30 -11.76
CA ALA A 11 6.93 -0.93 -12.21
C ALA A 11 6.78 -2.46 -12.08
N PRO A 12 7.45 -3.27 -12.93
CA PRO A 12 7.50 -4.72 -12.77
C PRO A 12 8.04 -5.14 -11.41
N SER A 13 7.70 -6.35 -10.97
CA SER A 13 8.30 -6.95 -9.77
C SER A 13 9.83 -7.01 -9.92
N GLY A 14 10.57 -6.60 -8.89
CA GLY A 14 12.03 -6.56 -8.90
C GLY A 14 12.64 -5.29 -9.51
N ALA A 15 11.86 -4.38 -10.11
CA ALA A 15 12.39 -3.15 -10.72
C ALA A 15 12.72 -2.03 -9.70
N GLY A 16 12.69 -2.30 -8.40
CA GLY A 16 13.06 -1.32 -7.36
C GLY A 16 11.96 -0.35 -6.92
N LYS A 17 10.69 -0.56 -7.31
CA LYS A 17 9.55 0.32 -6.93
C LYS A 17 9.48 0.59 -5.44
N THR A 18 9.58 -0.45 -4.61
CA THR A 18 9.49 -0.33 -3.15
C THR A 18 10.64 0.51 -2.59
N SER A 19 11.86 0.31 -3.09
CA SER A 19 13.03 1.12 -2.68
C SER A 19 12.86 2.59 -3.05
N LEU A 20 12.41 2.88 -4.28
CA LEU A 20 12.15 4.25 -4.73
C LEU A 20 11.08 4.94 -3.86
N VAL A 21 9.96 4.27 -3.61
CA VAL A 21 8.90 4.80 -2.76
C VAL A 21 9.41 5.04 -1.33
N GLY A 22 10.19 4.11 -0.77
CA GLY A 22 10.81 4.28 0.55
C GLY A 22 11.70 5.52 0.63
N GLU A 23 12.52 5.78 -0.40
CA GLU A 23 13.40 6.96 -0.44
C GLU A 23 12.63 8.28 -0.62
N ILE A 24 11.50 8.27 -1.34
CA ILE A 24 10.65 9.45 -1.46
C ILE A 24 10.04 9.79 -0.09
N LEU A 25 9.53 8.79 0.63
CA LEU A 25 8.91 8.97 1.95
C LEU A 25 9.92 9.38 3.02
N SER A 26 11.17 8.91 2.95
CA SER A 26 12.22 9.29 3.90
C SER A 26 12.67 10.75 3.75
N ARG A 27 12.43 11.36 2.58
CA ARG A 27 12.86 12.73 2.25
C ARG A 27 11.73 13.76 2.20
N SER A 28 10.46 13.33 2.30
CA SER A 28 9.31 14.19 2.03
C SER A 28 8.24 14.07 3.12
N ASP A 29 8.10 15.10 3.95
CA ASP A 29 7.09 15.13 5.03
C ASP A 29 5.66 15.36 4.52
N ASN A 30 5.50 15.71 3.23
CA ASN A 30 4.23 16.04 2.61
C ASN A 30 3.69 14.95 1.66
N ILE A 31 4.31 13.76 1.67
CA ILE A 31 3.90 12.62 0.86
C ILE A 31 3.70 11.43 1.79
N GLN A 32 2.60 10.70 1.58
CA GLN A 32 2.31 9.47 2.31
C GLN A 32 2.03 8.35 1.31
N ALA A 33 2.51 7.14 1.62
CA ALA A 33 2.12 5.96 0.86
C ALA A 33 0.72 5.48 1.28
N SER A 34 -0.05 5.02 0.29
CA SER A 34 -1.26 4.26 0.54
C SER A 34 -0.89 2.78 0.73
N VAL A 35 -1.28 2.22 1.88
CA VAL A 35 -1.08 0.80 2.19
C VAL A 35 -2.31 0.03 1.72
N SER A 36 -2.13 -0.88 0.76
CA SER A 36 -3.23 -1.64 0.17
C SER A 36 -3.61 -2.84 1.04
N HIS A 37 -4.82 -3.37 0.84
CA HIS A 37 -5.26 -4.64 1.42
C HIS A 37 -4.93 -5.82 0.50
N THR A 38 -4.64 -6.98 1.07
CA THR A 38 -4.42 -8.21 0.31
C THR A 38 -4.92 -9.44 1.07
N THR A 39 -5.39 -10.45 0.32
CA THR A 39 -5.77 -11.77 0.85
C THR A 39 -4.64 -12.79 0.79
N ARG A 40 -3.49 -12.41 0.21
CA ARG A 40 -2.29 -13.25 0.18
C ARG A 40 -1.73 -13.38 1.60
N GLU A 41 -1.21 -14.57 1.93
CA GLU A 41 -0.44 -14.75 3.16
C GLU A 41 0.83 -13.88 3.19
N ARG A 42 1.12 -13.33 4.37
CA ARG A 42 2.32 -12.54 4.65
C ARG A 42 3.58 -13.40 4.47
N ARG A 43 4.56 -12.91 3.71
CA ARG A 43 5.88 -13.55 3.55
C ARG A 43 6.78 -13.23 4.75
N SER A 44 7.84 -14.01 4.92
CA SER A 44 8.88 -13.70 5.91
C SER A 44 9.47 -12.31 5.67
N GLY A 45 9.54 -11.49 6.72
CA GLY A 45 10.04 -10.12 6.68
C GLY A 45 9.02 -9.05 6.28
N GLU A 46 7.81 -9.41 5.87
CA GLU A 46 6.72 -8.43 5.68
C GLU A 46 6.05 -8.09 7.02
N GLU A 47 5.53 -6.88 7.15
CA GLU A 47 4.82 -6.38 8.34
C GLU A 47 3.42 -5.87 7.96
N ASP A 48 2.43 -6.21 8.79
CA ASP A 48 1.04 -5.78 8.62
C ASP A 48 0.89 -4.29 8.88
N GLY A 49 0.14 -3.59 8.03
CA GLY A 49 0.00 -2.14 8.06
C GLY A 49 1.19 -1.36 7.51
N VAL A 50 2.30 -2.04 7.14
CA VAL A 50 3.46 -1.43 6.49
C VAL A 50 3.53 -1.82 5.02
N ASN A 51 3.56 -3.13 4.72
CA ASN A 51 3.63 -3.62 3.35
C ASN A 51 2.24 -3.73 2.73
N TYR A 52 1.31 -4.33 3.48
CA TYR A 52 -0.10 -4.48 3.17
C TYR A 52 -0.88 -4.55 4.49
N HIS A 53 -2.18 -4.32 4.43
CA HIS A 53 -3.12 -4.88 5.38
C HIS A 53 -3.44 -6.31 4.95
N PHE A 54 -2.95 -7.30 5.70
CA PHE A 54 -3.14 -8.71 5.43
C PHE A 54 -4.46 -9.15 6.07
N VAL A 55 -5.49 -9.28 5.25
CA VAL A 55 -6.84 -9.66 5.68
C VAL A 55 -7.21 -11.02 5.11
N ASN A 56 -8.13 -11.73 5.76
CA ASN A 56 -8.66 -12.96 5.17
C ASN A 56 -9.69 -12.65 4.07
N GLN A 57 -10.05 -13.67 3.28
CA GLN A 57 -11.00 -13.52 2.19
C GLN A 57 -12.38 -13.02 2.65
N SER A 58 -12.85 -13.45 3.83
CA SER A 58 -14.14 -13.03 4.37
C SER A 58 -14.14 -11.54 4.72
N GLU A 59 -13.08 -11.05 5.35
CA GLU A 59 -12.89 -9.63 5.65
C GLU A 59 -12.80 -8.79 4.38
N PHE A 60 -11.99 -9.21 3.40
CA PHE A 60 -11.86 -8.50 2.14
C PHE A 60 -13.22 -8.36 1.41
N LEU A 61 -14.04 -9.43 1.41
CA LEU A 61 -15.37 -9.38 0.81
C LEU A 61 -16.34 -8.45 1.55
N LYS A 62 -16.22 -8.32 2.89
CA LYS A 62 -16.99 -7.33 3.65
C LYS A 62 -16.60 -5.91 3.26
N MET A 63 -15.32 -5.62 3.12
CA MET A 63 -14.84 -4.30 2.70
C MET A 63 -15.38 -3.88 1.33
N ILE A 64 -15.47 -4.82 0.37
CA ILE A 64 -16.08 -4.54 -0.94
C ILE A 64 -17.57 -4.18 -0.79
N ALA A 65 -18.29 -4.85 0.11
CA ALA A 65 -19.71 -4.60 0.33
C ALA A 65 -19.98 -3.27 1.07
N ASP A 66 -19.08 -2.88 1.96
CA ASP A 66 -19.20 -1.64 2.75
C ASP A 66 -18.86 -0.38 1.92
N ASP A 67 -18.17 -0.51 0.79
CA ASP A 67 -17.84 0.57 -0.16
C ASP A 67 -19.04 0.98 -1.07
N SER A 68 -20.25 0.49 -0.77
CA SER A 68 -21.50 0.72 -1.53
C SER A 68 -22.42 1.79 -0.95
#